data_AF-A0A2V8S6J5-F1
#
_entry.id   AF-A0A2V8S6J5-F1
#
_cell.length_a   1.000
_cell.length_b   1.000
_cell.length_c   1.000
_cell.angle_alpha   90.00
_cell.angle_beta   90.00
_cell.angle_gamma   90.00
#
_symmetry.space_group_name_H-M   'P 1'
#
loop_
_entity.id
_entity.type
_entity.pdbx_description
1 polymer ?
#
loop_
_entity_poly.entity_id
_entity_poly.type
_entity_poly.pdbx_seq_one_letter_code
_entity_poly.pdbx_strand_id
1 'polypeptide(L)'
;MFDAGTGRITGFSTGGRPEMRPWLESSLAPVAGYGAAAHSDDAPAGTDNVDFLLEGVPNFVANQAPANYMENYHASSDTFDKADLRELKINAALTAALVWGLAESPGRAARLDRAAIEAVLKKTGLDGQMKAFGLWDGWVGKTRGRPD
;
A
#
# COMPACT_ATOMS: atom_id res chain seq x y z
N MET A 1 -3.38 -0.09 -2.74
CA MET A 1 -4.35 0.12 -1.65
C MET A 1 -4.47 1.61 -1.38
N PHE A 2 -5.69 2.10 -1.20
CA PHE A 2 -6.01 3.50 -0.96
C PHE A 2 -7.02 3.54 0.17
N ASP A 3 -6.63 4.06 1.33
CA ASP A 3 -7.40 3.90 2.56
C ASP A 3 -7.11 5.01 3.59
N ALA A 4 -6.66 6.17 3.12
CA ALA A 4 -6.34 7.32 3.96
C ALA A 4 -7.08 8.59 3.48
N GLY A 5 -8.35 8.40 3.10
CA GLY A 5 -9.25 9.48 2.70
C GLY A 5 -8.97 10.06 1.31
N THR A 6 -9.29 11.35 1.13
CA THR A 6 -9.24 12.02 -0.19
C THR A 6 -7.98 12.85 -0.41
N GLY A 7 -7.03 12.81 0.52
CA GLY A 7 -5.81 13.58 0.41
C GLY A 7 -4.95 13.18 -0.78
N ARG A 8 -4.12 14.12 -1.25
CA ARG A 8 -3.21 13.92 -2.37
C ARG A 8 -2.32 12.70 -2.13
N ILE A 9 -2.22 11.83 -3.14
CA ILE A 9 -1.19 10.78 -3.17
C ILE A 9 0.17 11.42 -3.45
N THR A 10 1.11 11.24 -2.53
CA THR A 10 2.50 11.72 -2.64
C THR A 10 3.44 10.65 -3.14
N GLY A 11 3.06 9.38 -3.05
CA GLY A 11 3.85 8.23 -3.47
C GLY A 11 3.18 6.93 -3.04
N PHE A 12 3.98 5.87 -2.89
CA PHE A 12 3.49 4.55 -2.52
C PHE A 12 4.53 3.84 -1.64
N SER A 13 4.05 3.18 -0.59
CA SER A 13 4.79 2.19 0.17
C SER A 13 4.99 0.92 -0.66
N THR A 14 6.20 0.39 -0.67
CA THR A 14 6.56 -0.87 -1.36
C THR A 14 6.27 -2.13 -0.54
N GLY A 15 5.75 -2.00 0.69
CA GLY A 15 5.51 -3.16 1.56
C GLY A 15 6.80 -3.84 1.98
N GLY A 16 7.87 -3.07 2.23
CA GLY A 16 9.20 -3.59 2.60
C GLY A 16 10.04 -4.12 1.44
N ARG A 17 9.62 -3.86 0.18
CA ARG A 17 10.21 -4.41 -1.04
C ARG A 17 10.80 -3.31 -1.95
N PRO A 18 11.95 -2.71 -1.57
CA PRO A 18 12.56 -1.61 -2.33
C PRO A 18 12.88 -1.96 -3.79
N GLU A 19 13.05 -3.24 -4.12
CA GLU A 19 13.24 -3.72 -5.48
C GLU A 19 12.01 -3.47 -6.39
N MET A 20 10.86 -3.13 -5.82
CA MET A 20 9.64 -2.79 -6.54
C MET A 20 9.59 -1.33 -7.03
N ARG A 21 10.48 -0.44 -6.57
CA ARG A 21 10.49 0.98 -6.96
C ARG A 21 10.55 1.21 -8.48
N PRO A 22 11.36 0.49 -9.28
CA PRO A 22 11.37 0.69 -10.73
C PRO A 22 10.01 0.45 -11.40
N TRP A 23 9.17 -0.42 -10.83
CA TRP A 23 7.81 -0.68 -11.33
C TRP A 23 6.89 0.52 -11.07
N LEU A 24 7.00 1.13 -9.89
CA LEU A 24 6.28 2.36 -9.56
C LEU A 24 6.71 3.50 -10.48
N GLU A 25 8.02 3.73 -10.58
CA GLU A 25 8.59 4.84 -11.36
C GLU A 25 8.24 4.74 -12.85
N SER A 26 8.40 3.56 -13.44
CA SER A 26 8.03 3.34 -14.85
C SER A 26 6.53 3.49 -15.10
N SER A 27 5.68 2.98 -14.20
CA SER A 27 4.22 3.06 -14.35
C SER A 27 3.69 4.48 -14.17
N LEU A 28 4.33 5.28 -13.30
CA LEU A 28 3.92 6.65 -12.99
C LEU A 28 4.56 7.70 -13.90
N ALA A 29 5.57 7.35 -14.69
CA ALA A 29 6.26 8.27 -15.60
C ALA A 29 5.31 9.07 -16.53
N PRO A 30 4.26 8.49 -17.14
CA PRO A 30 3.32 9.24 -17.99
C PRO A 30 2.53 10.31 -17.24
N VAL A 31 2.42 10.21 -15.91
CA VAL A 31 1.67 11.10 -15.03
C VAL A 31 2.56 11.80 -14.00
N ALA A 32 3.87 11.88 -14.27
CA ALA A 32 4.85 12.45 -13.35
C ALA A 32 4.54 13.91 -12.94
N GLY A 33 3.82 14.66 -13.79
CA GLY A 33 3.35 16.01 -13.48
C GLY A 33 2.42 16.13 -12.26
N TYR A 34 1.85 15.02 -11.77
CA TYR A 34 1.05 14.99 -10.55
C TYR A 34 1.86 14.77 -9.26
N GLY A 35 3.17 14.53 -9.35
CA GLY A 35 4.09 14.62 -8.21
C GLY A 35 4.07 13.45 -7.22
N ALA A 36 3.61 12.26 -7.63
CA ALA A 36 3.57 11.06 -6.78
C ALA A 36 4.91 10.28 -6.74
N ALA A 37 5.98 10.92 -6.28
CA ALA A 37 7.35 10.37 -6.31
C ALA A 37 7.93 10.01 -4.93
N ALA A 38 7.25 10.33 -3.83
CA ALA A 38 7.70 10.08 -2.46
C ALA A 38 7.37 8.64 -2.01
N HIS A 39 7.97 7.66 -2.67
CA HIS A 39 7.82 6.24 -2.32
C HIS A 39 8.60 5.88 -1.06
N SER A 40 8.03 4.98 -0.25
CA SER A 40 8.61 4.49 1.00
C SER A 40 8.79 2.98 0.98
N ASP A 41 9.68 2.45 1.83
CA ASP A 41 9.94 1.01 1.97
C ASP A 41 9.47 0.45 3.31
N ASP A 42 8.50 1.12 3.92
CA ASP A 42 7.75 0.62 5.06
C ASP A 42 6.77 -0.50 4.64
N ALA A 43 6.10 -1.11 5.61
CA ALA A 43 4.99 -2.02 5.37
C ALA A 43 3.84 -1.68 6.33
N PRO A 44 2.83 -0.94 5.87
CA PRO A 44 1.70 -0.56 6.72
C PRO A 44 0.73 -1.73 6.89
N ALA A 45 0.09 -1.77 8.07
CA ALA A 45 -1.09 -2.57 8.35
C ALA A 45 -2.34 -1.67 8.48
N GLY A 46 -3.48 -2.26 8.88
CA GLY A 46 -4.72 -1.54 9.11
C GLY A 46 -5.60 -1.35 7.88
N THR A 47 -5.21 -1.95 6.75
CA THR A 47 -5.97 -2.02 5.50
C THR A 47 -5.86 -3.43 4.91
N ASP A 48 -6.60 -3.77 3.84
CA ASP A 48 -6.67 -5.16 3.33
C ASP A 48 -5.36 -5.67 2.67
N ASN A 49 -4.33 -4.82 2.55
CA ASN A 49 -3.08 -5.15 1.88
C ASN A 49 -2.26 -6.24 2.61
N VAL A 50 -2.44 -6.37 3.93
CA VAL A 50 -1.60 -7.23 4.78
C VAL A 50 -1.70 -8.69 4.36
N ASP A 51 -2.89 -9.20 4.08
CA ASP A 51 -3.03 -10.62 3.73
C ASP A 51 -2.37 -10.93 2.37
N PHE A 52 -2.35 -9.98 1.42
CA PHE A 52 -1.56 -10.13 0.19
C PHE A 52 -0.05 -10.21 0.48
N LEU A 53 0.45 -9.36 1.38
CA LEU A 53 1.85 -9.40 1.82
C LEU A 53 2.19 -10.75 2.47
N LEU A 54 1.31 -11.27 3.32
CA LEU A 54 1.49 -12.56 4.00
C LEU A 54 1.39 -13.76 3.04
N GLU A 55 0.79 -13.60 1.87
CA GLU A 55 0.81 -14.55 0.75
C GLU A 55 2.00 -14.32 -0.22
N GLY A 56 2.91 -13.42 0.14
CA GLY A 56 4.09 -13.05 -0.63
C GLY A 56 3.79 -12.20 -1.87
N VAL A 57 2.54 -11.79 -2.08
CA VAL A 57 2.11 -11.01 -3.23
C VAL A 57 2.60 -9.57 -3.10
N PRO A 58 3.39 -9.06 -4.05
CA PRO A 58 3.75 -7.64 -4.06
C PRO A 58 2.49 -6.78 -4.13
N ASN A 59 2.41 -5.79 -3.23
CA ASN A 59 1.32 -4.84 -3.17
C ASN A 59 1.88 -3.46 -2.81
N PHE A 60 1.14 -2.43 -3.17
CA PHE A 60 1.49 -1.03 -2.90
C PHE A 60 0.39 -0.39 -2.07
N VAL A 61 0.77 0.43 -1.08
CA VAL A 61 -0.17 1.26 -0.32
C VAL A 61 0.13 2.71 -0.63
N ALA A 62 -0.89 3.49 -0.98
CA ALA A 62 -0.70 4.89 -1.33
C ALA A 62 -0.27 5.71 -0.11
N ASN A 63 0.80 6.47 -0.26
CA ASN A 63 1.17 7.50 0.71
C ASN A 63 0.27 8.70 0.43
N GLN A 64 -0.65 9.01 1.35
CA GLN A 64 -1.59 10.12 1.18
C GLN A 64 -1.31 11.22 2.19
N ALA A 65 -1.39 12.46 1.74
CA ALA A 65 -1.42 13.60 2.66
C ALA A 65 -2.65 13.47 3.59
N PRO A 66 -2.54 13.79 4.89
CA PRO A 66 -3.62 13.55 5.85
C PRO A 66 -4.95 14.23 5.49
N ALA A 67 -4.91 15.37 4.79
CA ALA A 67 -6.08 16.18 4.46
C ALA A 67 -7.00 16.38 5.68
N ASN A 68 -8.23 15.89 5.63
CA ASN A 68 -9.21 15.90 6.72
C ASN A 68 -9.53 14.50 7.26
N TYR A 69 -8.62 13.54 7.06
CA TYR A 69 -8.86 12.13 7.33
C TYR A 69 -9.11 11.88 8.82
N MET A 70 -8.18 12.28 9.69
CA MET A 70 -8.30 11.98 11.13
C MET A 70 -9.47 12.71 11.80
N GLU A 71 -9.88 13.87 11.26
CA GLU A 71 -11.02 14.62 11.77
C GLU A 71 -12.36 13.95 11.47
N ASN A 72 -12.45 13.18 10.38
CA ASN A 72 -13.69 12.55 9.94
C ASN A 72 -13.68 11.02 10.06
N TYR A 73 -12.51 10.40 10.25
CA TYR A 73 -12.36 8.95 10.32
C TYR A 73 -13.27 8.33 11.38
N HIS A 74 -14.15 7.43 10.95
CA HIS A 74 -15.16 6.77 11.80
C HIS A 74 -16.09 7.73 12.55
N ALA A 75 -16.27 8.96 12.05
CA ALA A 75 -17.17 9.95 12.61
C ALA A 75 -18.43 10.10 11.74
N SER A 76 -19.55 10.52 12.35
CA SER A 76 -20.77 10.84 11.60
C SER A 76 -20.61 12.04 10.66
N SER A 77 -19.52 12.81 10.79
CA SER A 77 -19.16 13.91 9.88
C SER A 77 -18.49 13.44 8.59
N ASP A 78 -18.20 12.14 8.44
CA ASP A 78 -17.67 11.54 7.21
C ASP A 78 -18.75 11.51 6.12
N THR A 79 -18.97 12.67 5.51
CA THR A 79 -19.99 12.92 4.50
C THR A 79 -19.35 13.45 3.23
N PHE A 80 -20.05 13.27 2.10
CA PHE A 80 -19.52 13.56 0.77
C PHE A 80 -18.98 15.00 0.58
N ASP A 81 -19.52 15.99 1.29
CA ASP A 81 -19.05 17.37 1.24
C ASP A 81 -17.62 17.56 1.78
N LYS A 82 -17.06 16.57 2.49
CA LYS A 82 -15.65 16.58 2.94
C LYS A 82 -14.68 16.15 1.85
N ALA A 83 -15.17 15.56 0.76
CA ALA A 83 -14.33 15.00 -0.28
C ALA A 83 -13.68 16.11 -1.14
N ASP A 84 -12.36 16.10 -1.24
CA ASP A 84 -11.65 16.93 -2.22
C ASP A 84 -11.77 16.30 -3.62
N LEU A 85 -12.76 16.77 -4.39
CA LEU A 85 -13.03 16.25 -5.74
C LEU A 85 -11.88 16.48 -6.73
N ARG A 86 -11.02 17.48 -6.49
CA ARG A 86 -9.87 17.73 -7.37
C ARG A 86 -8.80 16.66 -7.10
N GLU A 87 -8.43 16.46 -5.84
CA GLU A 87 -7.43 15.46 -5.49
C GLU A 87 -7.93 14.05 -5.79
N LEU A 88 -9.23 13.75 -5.62
CA LEU A 88 -9.80 12.46 -6.03
C LEU A 88 -9.62 12.17 -7.54
N LYS A 89 -9.79 13.18 -8.41
CA LYS A 89 -9.55 13.01 -9.85
C LYS A 89 -8.07 12.74 -10.16
N ILE A 90 -7.16 13.44 -9.48
CA ILE A 90 -5.72 13.23 -9.62
C ILE A 90 -5.33 11.85 -9.12
N ASN A 91 -5.84 11.45 -7.95
CA ASN A 91 -5.60 10.14 -7.36
C ASN A 91 -6.12 9.02 -8.26
N ALA A 92 -7.27 9.21 -8.90
CA ALA A 92 -7.79 8.27 -9.89
C ALA A 92 -6.88 8.16 -11.12
N ALA A 93 -6.34 9.28 -11.62
CA ALA A 93 -5.39 9.26 -12.74
C ALA A 93 -4.07 8.55 -12.39
N LEU A 94 -3.52 8.80 -11.19
CA LEU A 94 -2.35 8.10 -10.66
C LEU A 94 -2.60 6.60 -10.52
N THR A 95 -3.77 6.22 -10.00
CA THR A 95 -4.19 4.83 -9.84
C THR A 95 -4.30 4.13 -11.20
N ALA A 96 -4.95 4.78 -12.17
CA ALA A 96 -5.10 4.24 -13.51
C ALA A 96 -3.74 4.03 -14.19
N ALA A 97 -2.84 5.00 -14.12
CA ALA A 97 -1.49 4.89 -14.66
C ALA A 97 -0.70 3.75 -14.00
N LEU A 98 -0.77 3.65 -12.67
CA LEU A 98 -0.10 2.57 -11.93
C LEU A 98 -0.64 1.20 -12.33
N VAL A 99 -1.96 0.99 -12.27
CA VAL A 99 -2.58 -0.31 -12.59
C VAL A 99 -2.29 -0.71 -14.04
N TRP A 100 -2.42 0.23 -14.98
CA TRP A 100 -2.12 0.00 -16.38
C TRP A 100 -0.64 -0.34 -16.60
N GLY A 101 0.29 0.45 -16.04
CA GLY A 101 1.72 0.21 -16.17
C GLY A 101 2.17 -1.13 -15.59
N LEU A 102 1.60 -1.54 -14.46
CA LEU A 102 1.86 -2.87 -13.88
C LEU A 102 1.29 -4.00 -14.73
N ALA A 103 0.10 -3.82 -15.32
CA ALA A 103 -0.55 -4.82 -16.17
C ALA A 103 0.18 -5.05 -17.50
N GLU A 104 0.72 -3.97 -18.09
CA GLU A 104 1.44 -3.97 -19.37
C GLU A 104 2.96 -4.17 -19.22
N SER A 105 3.45 -4.34 -17.99
CA SER A 105 4.87 -4.54 -17.76
C SER A 105 5.35 -5.86 -18.38
N PRO A 106 6.56 -5.91 -18.97
CA PRO A 106 7.07 -7.10 -19.66
C PRO A 106 7.37 -8.30 -18.74
N GLY A 107 7.29 -8.12 -17.42
CA GLY A 107 7.53 -9.18 -16.45
C GLY A 107 6.46 -9.25 -15.37
N ARG A 108 6.69 -10.08 -14.35
CA ARG A 108 5.90 -10.08 -13.12
C ARG A 108 6.85 -10.17 -11.94
N ALA A 109 6.59 -9.38 -10.90
CA ALA A 109 7.34 -9.48 -9.67
C ALA A 109 7.07 -10.84 -9.00
N ALA A 110 8.14 -11.46 -8.50
CA ALA A 110 8.03 -12.75 -7.82
C ALA A 110 7.29 -12.61 -6.48
N ARG A 111 6.58 -13.69 -6.11
CA ARG A 111 6.07 -13.85 -4.75
C ARG A 111 7.22 -14.16 -3.80
N LEU A 112 7.16 -13.64 -2.59
CA LEU A 112 8.08 -14.01 -1.52
C LEU A 112 7.71 -15.37 -0.93
N ASP A 113 8.71 -16.14 -0.52
CA ASP A 113 8.51 -17.30 0.36
C ASP A 113 8.30 -16.86 1.82
N ARG A 114 7.86 -17.79 2.67
CA ARG A 114 7.54 -17.48 4.06
C ARG A 114 8.73 -16.90 4.83
N ALA A 115 9.94 -17.37 4.56
CA ALA A 115 11.15 -16.89 5.22
C ALA A 115 11.46 -15.43 4.83
N ALA A 116 11.34 -15.10 3.55
CA ALA A 116 11.51 -13.74 3.04
C ALA A 116 10.41 -12.81 3.55
N ILE A 117 9.16 -13.28 3.64
CA ILE A 117 8.06 -12.54 4.28
C ILE A 117 8.41 -12.23 5.74
N GLU A 118 8.85 -13.23 6.51
CA GLU A 118 9.20 -13.03 7.92
C GLU A 118 10.34 -12.00 8.09
N ALA A 119 11.31 -11.99 7.18
CA ALA A 119 12.36 -10.97 7.15
C ALA A 119 11.79 -9.56 6.90
N VAL A 120 10.83 -9.43 5.98
CA VAL A 120 10.10 -8.17 5.75
C VAL A 120 9.33 -7.73 6.99
N LEU A 121 8.59 -8.64 7.63
CA LEU A 121 7.79 -8.34 8.84
C LEU A 121 8.67 -7.74 9.95
N LYS A 122 9.83 -8.36 10.21
CA LYS A 122 10.78 -7.89 11.24
C LYS A 122 11.47 -6.59 10.85
N LYS A 123 11.93 -6.47 9.60
CA LYS A 123 12.65 -5.28 9.10
C LYS A 123 11.78 -4.02 9.17
N THR A 124 10.49 -4.15 8.90
CA THR A 124 9.53 -3.04 8.84
C THR A 124 8.84 -2.76 10.17
N GLY A 125 8.97 -3.66 11.16
CA GLY A 125 8.24 -3.60 12.42
C GLY A 125 6.75 -3.97 12.28
N LEU A 126 6.34 -4.50 11.12
CA LEU A 126 4.98 -4.97 10.87
C LEU A 126 4.61 -6.15 11.79
N ASP A 127 5.58 -6.93 12.27
CA ASP A 127 5.33 -7.97 13.28
C ASP A 127 4.75 -7.39 14.58
N GLY A 128 5.22 -6.21 15.00
CA GLY A 128 4.68 -5.48 16.15
C GLY A 128 3.23 -5.04 15.93
N GLN A 129 2.93 -4.48 14.75
CA GLN A 129 1.58 -4.08 14.39
C GLN A 129 0.63 -5.29 14.30
N MET A 130 1.09 -6.41 13.74
CA MET A 130 0.32 -7.66 13.69
C MET A 130 -0.02 -8.20 15.08
N LYS A 131 0.89 -8.08 16.05
CA LYS A 131 0.61 -8.44 17.45
C LYS A 131 -0.46 -7.52 18.03
N ALA A 132 -0.35 -6.21 17.81
CA ALA A 132 -1.34 -5.24 18.27
C ALA A 132 -2.74 -5.47 17.67
N PHE A 133 -2.82 -5.97 16.43
CA PHE A 133 -4.08 -6.29 15.75
C PHE A 133 -4.56 -7.74 15.92
N GLY A 134 -3.88 -8.56 16.74
CA GLY A 134 -4.27 -9.95 16.95
C GLY A 134 -4.11 -10.85 15.71
N LEU A 135 -3.26 -10.47 14.77
CA LEU A 135 -3.00 -11.22 13.53
C LEU A 135 -1.78 -12.16 13.64
N TRP A 136 -0.92 -11.92 14.62
CA TRP A 136 0.37 -12.59 14.75
C TRP A 136 0.26 -14.10 15.00
N ASP A 137 -0.70 -14.52 15.85
CA ASP A 137 -0.86 -15.94 16.18
C ASP A 137 -1.30 -16.76 14.95
N GLY A 138 -2.10 -16.16 14.07
CA GLY A 138 -2.49 -16.79 12.80
C GLY A 138 -1.30 -16.97 11.86
N TRP A 139 -0.40 -15.97 11.81
CA TRP A 139 0.85 -16.09 11.08
C TRP A 139 1.70 -17.23 11.66
N VAL A 140 2.04 -17.20 12.95
CA VAL A 140 2.89 -18.24 13.60
C VAL A 140 2.29 -19.64 13.47
N GLY A 141 0.98 -19.76 13.67
CA GLY A 141 0.22 -21.00 13.56
C GLY A 141 -0.01 -21.49 12.13
N LYS A 142 0.45 -20.76 11.11
CA LYS A 142 0.26 -21.07 9.68
C LYS A 142 -1.21 -21.14 9.26
N THR A 143 -2.10 -20.47 9.98
CA THR A 143 -3.53 -20.34 9.63
C THR A 143 -3.82 -19.02 8.89
N ARG A 144 -2.82 -18.13 8.77
CA ARG A 144 -2.86 -16.91 7.98
C ARG A 144 -1.54 -16.72 7.21
N GLY A 145 -1.65 -16.34 5.95
CA GLY A 145 -0.51 -16.23 5.04
C GLY A 145 -0.03 -17.59 4.54
N ARG A 146 0.97 -17.57 3.64
CA ARG A 146 1.46 -18.80 3.02
C ARG A 146 2.09 -19.75 4.04
N PRO A 147 1.84 -21.06 3.95
CA PRO A 147 2.31 -22.04 4.95
C PRO A 147 3.79 -22.41 4.80
N ASP A 148 4.38 -22.17 3.63
CA ASP A 148 5.72 -22.60 3.18
C ASP A 148 6.61 -21.46 2.68
#